data_AF-A0A3B9MIB0-F1
#
_entry.id   AF-A0A3B9MIB0-F1
#
_cell.length_a   1.000
_cell.length_b   1.000
_cell.length_c   1.000
_cell.angle_alpha   90.00
_cell.angle_beta   90.00
_cell.angle_gamma   90.00
#
_symmetry.space_group_name_H-M   'P 1'
#
loop_
_entity.id
_entity.type
_entity.pdbx_description
1 polymer ?
#
loop_
_entity_poly.entity_id
_entity_poly.type
_entity_poly.pdbx_seq_one_letter_code
_entity_poly.pdbx_strand_id
1 'polypeptide(L)'
;TTLYLARASVFVARAAEAATGQQMSFSRQLVMMLTLMVTSKGVAGAPRAARVILLATLNNFLPNGLGPVGVAVIFGVDELMDMGRTSVNVLGNCLATVVVARWEGEFDDKRARVFGTPEEARLDLRAGEIAFADAVAKG
;
A
#
# COMPACT_ATOMS: atom_id res chain seq x y z
N THR A 1 4.31 3.58 0.73
CA THR A 1 5.20 3.45 -0.45
C THR A 1 6.65 3.79 -0.13
N THR A 2 6.93 4.91 0.53
CA THR A 2 8.29 5.37 0.86
C THR A 2 9.07 4.41 1.76
N LEU A 3 8.45 3.87 2.81
CA LEU A 3 9.06 2.88 3.70
C LEU A 3 9.42 1.57 2.96
N TYR A 4 8.56 1.15 2.03
CA TYR A 4 8.78 -0.04 1.21
C TYR A 4 9.98 0.14 0.27
N LEU A 5 10.03 1.27 -0.44
CA LEU A 5 11.13 1.57 -1.36
C LEU A 5 12.48 1.66 -0.64
N ALA A 6 12.53 2.25 0.55
CA ALA A 6 13.74 2.30 1.37
C ALA A 6 14.19 0.90 1.82
N ARG A 7 13.27 0.04 2.25
CA ARG A 7 13.60 -1.33 2.65
C ARG A 7 14.01 -2.18 1.45
N ALA A 8 13.34 -2.02 0.30
CA ALA A 8 13.67 -2.70 -0.94
C ALA A 8 15.03 -2.27 -1.49
N SER A 9 15.38 -0.98 -1.45
CA SER A 9 16.67 -0.48 -1.92
C SER A 9 17.83 -1.01 -1.08
N VAL A 10 17.68 -1.04 0.25
CA VAL A 10 18.68 -1.62 1.15
C VAL A 10 18.78 -3.13 0.94
N PHE A 11 17.66 -3.84 0.81
CA PHE A 11 17.65 -5.27 0.53
C PHE A 11 18.38 -5.60 -0.77
N VAL A 12 18.15 -4.86 -1.86
CA VAL A 12 18.83 -5.08 -3.13
C VAL A 12 20.31 -4.76 -3.05
N ALA A 13 20.69 -3.67 -2.36
CA ALA A 13 22.10 -3.34 -2.16
C ALA A 13 22.85 -4.47 -1.44
N ARG A 14 22.23 -5.08 -0.42
CA ARG A 14 22.81 -6.19 0.35
C ARG A 14 22.76 -7.52 -0.39
N ALA A 15 21.70 -7.79 -1.15
CA ALA A 15 21.61 -8.98 -2.00
C ALA A 15 22.65 -8.93 -3.14
N ALA A 16 22.88 -7.76 -3.73
CA ALA A 16 23.92 -7.57 -4.73
C ALA A 16 25.32 -7.75 -4.15
N GLU A 17 25.58 -7.23 -2.95
CA GLU A 17 26.83 -7.44 -2.22
C GLU A 17 27.08 -8.92 -1.92
N ALA A 18 26.06 -9.66 -1.47
CA ALA A 18 26.16 -11.10 -1.23
C ALA A 18 26.40 -11.93 -2.50
N ALA A 19 25.86 -11.50 -3.64
CA ALA A 19 26.00 -12.19 -4.92
C ALA A 19 27.31 -11.88 -5.68
N THR A 20 27.93 -10.72 -5.42
CA THR A 20 29.11 -10.25 -6.19
C THR A 20 30.36 -9.99 -5.35
N GLY A 21 30.23 -9.93 -4.03
CA GLY A 21 31.29 -9.47 -3.13
C GLY A 21 31.59 -7.97 -3.22
N GLN A 22 30.92 -7.20 -4.08
CA GLN A 22 31.13 -5.75 -4.18
C GLN A 22 30.23 -4.99 -3.21
N GLN A 23 30.86 -4.33 -2.23
CA GLN A 23 30.13 -3.42 -1.34
C GLN A 23 29.71 -2.16 -2.09
N MET A 24 28.41 -1.88 -2.09
CA MET A 24 27.89 -0.63 -2.61
C MET A 24 28.14 0.48 -1.60
N SER A 25 28.94 1.49 -1.96
CA SER A 25 29.22 2.65 -1.09
C SER A 25 27.93 3.30 -0.55
N PHE A 26 27.98 3.77 0.69
CA PHE A 26 26.86 4.43 1.38
C PHE A 26 26.30 5.63 0.58
N SER A 27 27.17 6.41 -0.08
CA SER A 27 26.73 7.51 -0.94
C SER A 27 25.88 7.02 -2.12
N ARG A 28 26.28 5.91 -2.73
CA ARG A 28 25.54 5.29 -3.85
C ARG A 28 24.21 4.71 -3.39
N GLN A 29 24.15 4.14 -2.18
CA GLN A 29 22.90 3.68 -1.56
C GLN A 29 21.93 4.85 -1.34
N LEU A 30 22.43 5.98 -0.84
CA LEU A 30 21.63 7.18 -0.60
C LEU A 30 21.05 7.75 -1.90
N VAL A 31 21.88 7.87 -2.95
CA VAL A 31 21.45 8.37 -4.27
C VAL A 31 20.42 7.44 -4.92
N MET A 32 20.60 6.12 -4.82
CA MET A 32 19.61 5.15 -5.30
C MET A 32 18.28 5.32 -4.57
N MET A 33 18.32 5.43 -3.23
CA MET A 33 17.12 5.60 -2.41
C MET A 33 16.39 6.91 -2.71
N LEU A 34 17.13 8.01 -2.90
CA LEU A 34 16.58 9.31 -3.30
C LEU A 34 15.96 9.24 -4.70
N THR A 35 16.63 8.60 -5.65
CA THR A 35 16.08 8.38 -7.00
C THR A 35 14.76 7.62 -6.91
N LEU A 36 14.74 6.47 -6.22
CA LEU A 36 13.53 5.68 -6.01
C LEU A 36 12.41 6.49 -5.35
N MET A 37 12.74 7.37 -4.40
CA MET A 37 11.78 8.22 -3.71
C MET A 37 11.19 9.30 -4.62
N VAL A 38 12.02 9.99 -5.41
CA VAL A 38 11.60 11.03 -6.36
C VAL A 38 10.73 10.42 -7.45
N THR A 39 11.20 9.32 -8.05
CA THR A 39 10.47 8.67 -9.15
C THR A 39 9.16 8.03 -8.66
N SER A 40 9.07 7.62 -7.39
CA SER A 40 7.81 7.14 -6.80
C SER A 40 6.74 8.22 -6.62
N LYS A 41 7.10 9.50 -6.54
CA LYS A 41 6.12 10.61 -6.46
C LYS A 41 5.76 11.18 -7.83
N GLY A 42 6.64 11.05 -8.82
CA GLY A 42 6.39 11.50 -10.20
C GLY A 42 5.36 10.68 -10.98
N VAL A 43 4.91 9.53 -10.44
CA VAL A 43 4.00 8.60 -11.10
C VAL A 43 2.67 8.54 -10.36
N ALA A 44 2.00 9.69 -10.31
CA ALA A 44 0.67 9.79 -9.70
C ALA A 44 -0.45 9.18 -10.56
N GLY A 45 -0.21 8.80 -11.82
CA GLY A 45 -1.28 8.51 -12.79
C GLY A 45 -1.31 7.12 -13.45
N ALA A 46 -0.31 6.26 -13.27
CA ALA A 46 -0.22 5.00 -14.03
C ALA A 46 -0.20 3.75 -13.13
N PRO A 47 -1.24 2.90 -13.16
CA PRO A 47 -1.20 1.58 -12.54
C PRO A 47 0.03 0.80 -13.01
N ARG A 48 0.77 0.17 -12.07
CA ARG A 48 1.98 -0.68 -12.32
C ARG A 48 3.27 0.03 -12.73
N ALA A 49 3.29 1.36 -12.87
CA ALA A 49 4.50 2.07 -13.27
C ALA A 49 5.63 2.04 -12.21
N ALA A 50 5.29 1.80 -10.94
CA ALA A 50 6.27 1.60 -9.86
C ALA A 50 7.23 0.42 -10.14
N ARG A 51 6.76 -0.66 -10.78
CA ARG A 51 7.59 -1.83 -11.10
C ARG A 51 8.60 -1.55 -12.20
N VAL A 52 8.19 -0.81 -13.23
CA VAL A 52 9.04 -0.41 -14.35
C VAL A 52 10.15 0.52 -13.86
N ILE A 53 9.80 1.45 -12.96
CA ILE A 53 10.76 2.37 -12.33
C ILE A 53 11.78 1.61 -11.47
N LEU A 54 11.33 0.63 -10.69
CA LEU A 54 12.22 -0.19 -9.88
C LEU A 54 13.23 -0.92 -10.78
N LEU A 55 12.76 -1.58 -11.84
CA LEU A 55 13.63 -2.26 -12.82
C LEU A 55 14.62 -1.29 -13.49
N ALA A 56 14.14 -0.13 -13.96
CA ALA A 56 14.97 0.89 -14.60
C ALA A 56 16.05 1.43 -13.64
N THR A 57 15.69 1.69 -12.38
CA THR A 57 16.62 2.20 -11.38
C THR A 57 17.64 1.14 -11.00
N LEU A 58 17.22 -0.11 -10.82
CA LEU A 58 18.14 -1.20 -10.49
C LEU A 58 19.13 -1.49 -11.61
N ASN A 59 18.70 -1.46 -12.89
CA ASN A 59 19.62 -1.56 -14.03
C ASN A 59 20.62 -0.40 -14.11
N ASN A 60 20.26 0.80 -13.62
CA ASN A 60 21.14 1.97 -13.68
C ASN A 60 22.21 1.95 -12.56
N PHE A 61 21.91 1.32 -11.42
CA PHE A 61 22.79 1.31 -10.25
C PHE A 61 23.53 -0.02 -10.00
N LEU A 62 23.10 -1.13 -10.61
CA LEU A 62 23.78 -2.43 -10.49
C LEU A 62 24.72 -2.68 -11.69
N PRO A 63 25.81 -3.45 -11.51
CA PRO A 63 26.65 -3.90 -12.62
C PRO A 63 25.84 -4.72 -13.65
N ASN A 64 26.24 -4.63 -14.92
CA ASN A 64 25.57 -5.29 -16.05
C ASN A 64 25.29 -6.77 -15.75
N GLY A 65 24.00 -7.15 -15.74
CA GLY A 65 23.54 -8.53 -15.53
C GLY A 65 22.90 -8.83 -14.17
N LEU A 66 23.09 -7.98 -13.14
CA LEU A 66 22.51 -8.20 -11.80
C LEU A 66 21.19 -7.48 -11.57
N GLY A 67 20.93 -6.41 -12.33
CA GLY A 67 19.64 -5.71 -12.32
C GLY A 67 18.44 -6.65 -12.49
N PRO A 68 18.44 -7.57 -13.48
CA PRO A 68 17.36 -8.54 -13.66
C PRO A 68 17.19 -9.52 -12.49
N VAL A 69 18.29 -9.96 -11.87
CA VAL A 69 18.26 -10.90 -10.74
C VAL A 69 17.68 -10.24 -9.48
N GLY A 70 18.13 -9.02 -9.16
CA GLY A 70 17.59 -8.25 -8.04
C GLY A 70 16.10 -7.90 -8.21
N VAL A 71 15.68 -7.62 -9.45
CA VAL A 71 14.28 -7.38 -9.80
C VAL A 71 13.46 -8.66 -9.67
N ALA A 72 13.96 -9.82 -10.09
CA ALA A 72 13.25 -11.10 -9.98
C ALA A 72 12.92 -11.45 -8.52
N VAL A 73 13.84 -11.19 -7.58
CA VAL A 73 13.61 -11.40 -6.15
C VAL A 73 12.53 -10.46 -5.61
N ILE A 74 12.54 -9.18 -6.02
CA ILE A 74 11.50 -8.24 -5.58
C ILE A 74 10.15 -8.57 -6.23
N PHE A 75 10.11 -8.95 -7.50
CA PHE A 75 8.87 -9.31 -8.20
C PHE A 75 8.13 -10.48 -7.53
N GLY A 76 8.86 -11.42 -6.92
CA GLY A 76 8.25 -12.53 -6.18
C GLY A 76 7.42 -12.09 -4.96
N VAL A 77 7.72 -10.92 -4.39
CA VAL A 77 7.02 -10.38 -3.20
C VAL A 77 6.28 -9.07 -3.48
N ASP A 78 6.51 -8.42 -4.61
CA ASP A 78 5.92 -7.12 -4.95
C ASP A 78 4.39 -7.19 -4.98
N GLU A 79 3.81 -8.22 -5.58
CA GLU A 79 2.35 -8.40 -5.64
C GLU A 79 1.74 -8.53 -4.23
N LEU A 80 2.36 -9.34 -3.37
CA LEU A 80 1.92 -9.52 -1.97
C LEU A 80 2.07 -8.23 -1.16
N MET A 81 3.16 -7.50 -1.36
CA MET A 81 3.43 -6.26 -0.64
C MET A 81 2.58 -5.08 -1.13
N ASP A 82 2.19 -5.07 -2.40
CA ASP A 82 1.26 -4.08 -2.95
C ASP A 82 -0.17 -4.32 -2.47
N MET A 83 -0.59 -5.60 -2.42
CA MET A 83 -1.84 -5.98 -1.76
C MET A 83 -1.83 -5.57 -0.29
N GLY A 84 -0.75 -5.88 0.44
CA GLY A 84 -0.58 -5.47 1.84
C GLY A 84 -0.66 -3.96 2.03
N ARG A 85 -0.02 -3.17 1.15
CA ARG A 85 -0.09 -1.70 1.17
C ARG A 85 -1.51 -1.18 0.94
N THR A 86 -2.23 -1.77 0.00
CA THR A 86 -3.61 -1.38 -0.31
C THR A 86 -4.52 -1.70 0.86
N SER A 87 -4.38 -2.88 1.47
CA SER A 87 -5.17 -3.29 2.64
C SER A 87 -4.96 -2.37 3.84
N VAL A 88 -3.71 -2.02 4.18
CA VAL A 88 -3.46 -1.10 5.30
C VAL A 88 -3.94 0.33 5.02
N ASN A 89 -3.91 0.79 3.77
CA ASN A 89 -4.45 2.09 3.39
C ASN A 89 -5.97 2.13 3.54
N VAL A 90 -6.68 1.09 3.08
CA VAL A 90 -8.13 1.00 3.22
C VAL A 90 -8.51 0.92 4.70
N LEU A 91 -7.86 0.05 5.47
CA LEU A 91 -8.08 -0.06 6.92
C LEU A 91 -7.83 1.27 7.65
N GLY A 92 -6.75 1.97 7.32
CA GLY A 92 -6.42 3.26 7.91
C GLY A 92 -7.47 4.33 7.61
N ASN A 93 -7.98 4.39 6.38
CA ASN A 93 -9.05 5.31 6.00
C ASN A 93 -10.36 4.98 6.74
N CYS A 94 -10.76 3.71 6.80
CA CYS A 94 -11.97 3.30 7.53
C CYS A 94 -11.87 3.64 9.02
N LEU A 95 -10.71 3.36 9.64
CA LEU A 95 -10.47 3.70 11.04
C LEU A 95 -10.49 5.20 11.27
N ALA A 96 -9.86 5.99 10.39
CA ALA A 96 -9.85 7.45 10.48
C ALA A 96 -11.27 8.02 10.45
N THR A 97 -12.14 7.52 9.55
CA THR A 97 -13.55 7.94 9.48
C THR A 97 -14.29 7.66 10.79
N VAL A 98 -14.10 6.48 11.39
CA VAL A 98 -14.73 6.13 12.68
C VAL A 98 -14.22 7.03 13.81
N VAL A 99 -12.91 7.27 13.86
CA VAL A 99 -12.30 8.13 14.89
C VAL A 99 -12.79 9.56 14.77
N VAL A 100 -12.83 10.12 13.56
CA VAL A 100 -13.33 11.48 13.31
C VAL A 100 -14.81 11.58 13.66
N ALA A 101 -15.64 10.61 13.24
CA ALA A 101 -17.07 10.59 13.59
C ALA A 101 -17.30 10.55 15.10
N ARG A 102 -16.48 9.81 15.86
CA ARG A 102 -16.55 9.80 17.32
C ARG A 102 -16.14 11.12 17.95
N TRP A 103 -15.13 11.78 17.38
CA TRP A 103 -14.64 13.07 17.88
C TRP A 103 -15.66 14.19 17.63
N GLU A 104 -16.32 14.19 16.49
CA GLU A 104 -17.40 15.14 16.15
C GLU A 104 -18.71 14.82 16.88
N GLY A 105 -18.82 13.68 17.56
CA GLY A 105 -20.05 13.25 18.24
C GLY A 105 -21.14 12.69 17.30
N GLU A 106 -20.82 12.52 16.02
CA GLU A 106 -21.70 12.01 14.96
C GLU A 106 -21.70 10.46 14.86
N PHE A 107 -20.86 9.77 15.65
CA PHE A 107 -20.79 8.31 15.63
C PHE A 107 -21.96 7.68 16.39
N ASP A 108 -22.83 6.97 15.67
CA ASP A 108 -23.95 6.23 16.27
C ASP A 108 -23.53 4.84 16.79
N ASP A 109 -23.20 4.77 18.08
CA ASP A 109 -22.88 3.52 18.78
C ASP A 109 -24.06 2.53 18.81
N LYS A 110 -25.31 2.99 18.75
CA LYS A 110 -26.48 2.08 18.75
C LYS A 110 -26.59 1.39 17.40
N ARG A 111 -26.44 2.14 16.31
CA ARG A 111 -26.45 1.61 14.94
C ARG A 111 -25.25 0.68 14.69
N ALA A 112 -24.07 1.04 15.19
CA ALA A 112 -22.87 0.19 15.09
C ALA A 112 -23.02 -1.18 15.78
N ARG A 113 -23.81 -1.29 16.86
CA ARG A 113 -24.05 -2.56 17.58
C ARG A 113 -24.98 -3.53 16.86
N VAL A 114 -25.86 -3.00 16.02
CA VAL A 114 -26.84 -3.79 15.26
C VAL A 114 -26.43 -3.96 13.80
N PHE A 115 -25.25 -3.46 13.42
CA PHE A 115 -24.71 -3.56 12.07
C PHE A 115 -24.75 -5.00 11.54
N GLY A 116 -25.37 -5.19 10.37
CA GLY A 116 -25.56 -6.48 9.70
C GLY A 116 -26.68 -7.35 10.30
N THR A 117 -27.51 -6.81 11.19
CA THR A 117 -28.64 -7.56 11.81
C THR A 117 -30.00 -7.08 11.29
N PRO A 118 -31.07 -7.90 11.42
CA PRO A 118 -32.43 -7.48 11.06
C PRO A 118 -32.93 -6.24 11.82
N GLU A 119 -32.34 -5.93 12.98
CA GLU A 119 -32.69 -4.74 13.77
C GLU A 119 -32.13 -3.44 13.17
N GLU A 120 -31.02 -3.51 12.41
CA GLU A 120 -30.53 -2.36 11.63
C GLU A 120 -31.51 -1.96 10.54
N ALA A 121 -32.00 -2.93 9.76
CA ALA A 121 -33.01 -2.68 8.73
C ALA A 121 -34.28 -2.04 9.30
N ARG A 122 -34.67 -2.40 10.53
CA ARG A 122 -35.80 -1.77 11.23
C ARG A 122 -35.53 -0.33 11.64
N LEU A 123 -34.29 0.01 12.00
CA LEU A 123 -33.89 1.38 12.30
C LEU A 123 -33.84 2.23 11.03
N ASP A 124 -33.33 1.68 9.92
CA ASP A 124 -33.27 2.35 8.62
C ASP A 124 -34.69 2.66 8.09
N LEU A 125 -35.62 1.70 8.22
CA LEU A 125 -37.03 1.91 7.89
C LEU A 125 -37.68 3.01 8.74
N ARG A 126 -37.34 3.09 10.04
CA ARG A 126 -37.85 4.12 10.94
C ARG A 126 -37.25 5.51 10.68
N ALA A 127 -36.01 5.56 10.20
CA ALA A 127 -35.34 6.80 9.79
C ALA A 127 -35.78 7.29 8.39
N GLY A 128 -36.53 6.48 7.64
CA GLY A 128 -36.98 6.80 6.29
C GLY A 128 -35.98 6.45 5.19
N GLU A 129 -34.92 5.70 5.50
CA GLU A 129 -33.90 5.24 4.54
C GLU A 129 -34.32 3.91 3.89
N ILE A 130 -35.42 3.97 3.14
CA ILE A 130 -36.09 2.81 2.52
C ILE A 130 -35.16 2.02 1.59
N ALA A 131 -34.24 2.72 0.91
CA ALA A 131 -33.29 2.11 -0.03
C ALA A 131 -32.25 1.20 0.62
N PHE A 132 -31.83 1.50 1.86
CA PHE A 132 -30.86 0.70 2.60
C PHE A 132 -31.51 -0.53 3.25
N ALA A 133 -32.71 -0.36 3.80
CA ALA A 133 -33.47 -1.47 4.36
C ALA A 133 -33.78 -2.58 3.34
N ASP A 134 -34.09 -2.20 2.10
CA ASP A 134 -34.37 -3.14 1.01
C ASP A 134 -33.11 -3.89 0.52
N ALA A 135 -31.93 -3.28 0.65
CA ALA A 135 -30.66 -3.91 0.31
C ALA A 135 -30.29 -4.98 1.37
N VAL A 136 -30.46 -4.66 2.66
CA VAL A 136 -30.23 -5.62 3.77
C VAL A 136 -31.21 -6.79 3.72
N ALA A 137 -32.46 -6.57 3.29
CA ALA A 137 -33.45 -7.63 3.14
C ALA A 137 -33.15 -8.62 2.00
N LYS A 138 -32.32 -8.25 1.03
CA LYS A 138 -32.01 -9.06 -0.17
C LYS A 138 -30.71 -9.86 -0.06
N GLY A 139 -29.92 -9.67 1.00
CA GLY A 139 -28.67 -10.39 1.27
C GLY A 139 -27.44 -9.69 0.71
#